data_AF-A0AAW2X1P0-F1
#
_entry.id   AF-A0AAW2X1P0-F1
#
_cell.length_a   1.000
_cell.length_b   1.000
_cell.length_c   1.000
_cell.angle_alpha   90.00
_cell.angle_beta   90.00
_cell.angle_gamma   90.00
#
_symmetry.space_group_name_H-M   'P 1'
#
loop_
_entity.id
_entity.type
_entity.pdbx_description
1 polymer ?
#
loop_
_entity_poly.entity_id
_entity_poly.type
_entity_poly.pdbx_seq_one_letter_code
_entity_poly.pdbx_strand_id
1 'polypeptide(L)'
;MEKSVKKSAAAAPVNMRIPFELWCTECGRQTCKGDRFWGLKEKAGKESCFGVEIYRFQFQCPSCRTHFFIKSDPGRYDYIVESGATLVPRKFKINR
;
A
#
# COMPACT_ATOMS: atom_id res chain seq x y z
N MET A 1 11.15 -23.80 11.12
CA MET A 1 10.57 -22.76 11.98
C MET A 1 9.50 -22.05 11.17
N GLU A 2 8.27 -22.45 11.43
CA GLU A 2 7.06 -22.09 10.71
C GLU A 2 6.78 -20.59 10.74
N LYS A 3 6.30 -20.03 9.63
CA LYS A 3 5.09 -19.21 9.67
C LYS A 3 4.18 -19.59 8.51
N SER A 4 3.06 -20.19 8.91
CA SER A 4 1.93 -20.62 8.10
C SER A 4 1.52 -19.59 7.06
N VAL A 5 1.50 -20.00 5.79
CA VAL A 5 0.86 -19.28 4.70
C VAL A 5 -0.64 -19.28 5.00
N LYS A 6 -1.11 -18.26 5.72
CA LYS A 6 -2.54 -18.09 6.04
C LYS A 6 -3.28 -17.91 4.72
N LYS A 7 -4.17 -18.85 4.41
CA LYS A 7 -5.12 -18.84 3.28
C LYS A 7 -5.79 -17.46 3.21
N SER A 8 -5.36 -16.60 2.28
CA SER A 8 -5.79 -15.21 2.22
C SER A 8 -7.27 -15.15 1.82
N ALA A 9 -8.04 -14.41 2.62
CA ALA A 9 -9.43 -14.10 2.36
C ALA A 9 -9.59 -13.52 0.95
N ALA A 10 -10.65 -13.91 0.24
CA ALA A 10 -10.90 -13.56 -1.16
C ALA A 10 -10.65 -12.07 -1.45
N ALA A 11 -9.73 -11.80 -2.36
CA ALA A 11 -9.36 -10.46 -2.78
C ALA A 11 -10.47 -9.87 -3.66
N ALA A 12 -11.03 -8.73 -3.27
CA ALA A 12 -12.10 -8.05 -4.02
C ALA A 12 -11.52 -6.94 -4.92
N PRO A 13 -11.97 -6.79 -6.18
CA PRO A 13 -11.54 -5.70 -7.03
C PRO A 13 -12.04 -4.36 -6.49
N VAL A 14 -11.18 -3.35 -6.48
CA VAL A 14 -11.48 -2.00 -6.00
C VAL A 14 -10.88 -0.94 -6.92
N ASN A 15 -11.59 0.17 -7.08
CA ASN A 15 -11.08 1.38 -7.70
C ASN A 15 -10.96 2.46 -6.63
N MET A 16 -9.75 2.96 -6.39
CA MET A 16 -9.45 3.90 -5.32
C MET A 16 -8.59 5.06 -5.82
N ARG A 17 -8.84 6.27 -5.32
CA ARG A 17 -7.95 7.42 -5.47
C ARG A 17 -6.96 7.47 -4.32
N ILE A 18 -5.67 7.61 -4.61
CA ILE A 18 -4.65 7.65 -3.56
C ILE A 18 -4.58 9.06 -2.93
N PRO A 19 -4.64 9.19 -1.58
CA PRO A 19 -4.68 10.49 -0.92
C PRO A 19 -3.30 11.13 -0.68
N PHE A 20 -2.20 10.43 -0.97
CA PHE A 20 -0.82 10.88 -0.79
C PHE A 20 0.03 10.62 -2.05
N GLU A 21 1.22 11.20 -2.07
CA GLU A 21 2.19 10.97 -3.13
C GLU A 21 3.01 9.71 -2.85
N LEU A 22 3.27 8.93 -3.91
CA LEU A 22 4.03 7.68 -3.83
C LEU A 22 5.15 7.68 -4.84
N TRP A 23 6.27 7.08 -4.48
CA TRP A 23 7.39 6.83 -5.37
C TRP A 23 7.58 5.33 -5.52
N CYS A 24 7.51 4.81 -6.73
CA CYS A 24 7.80 3.40 -6.98
C CYS A 24 9.30 3.13 -6.76
N THR A 25 9.62 2.08 -6.01
CA THR A 25 11.02 1.72 -5.71
C THR A 25 11.78 1.20 -6.93
N GLU A 26 11.08 0.55 -7.86
CA GLU A 26 11.67 -0.07 -9.05
C GLU A 26 11.95 0.94 -10.17
N CYS A 27 10.92 1.68 -10.60
CA CYS A 27 11.03 2.59 -11.74
C CYS A 27 11.25 4.06 -11.36
N GLY A 28 11.10 4.42 -10.08
CA GLY A 28 11.20 5.81 -9.64
C GLY A 28 10.07 6.72 -10.12
N ARG A 29 9.00 6.16 -10.71
CA ARG A 29 7.82 6.95 -11.08
C ARG A 29 7.12 7.46 -9.83
N GLN A 30 6.81 8.74 -9.84
CA GLN A 30 5.96 9.39 -8.85
C GLN A 30 4.49 9.23 -9.27
N THR A 31 3.66 8.89 -8.30
CA THR A 31 2.21 8.92 -8.36
C THR A 31 1.76 10.14 -7.57
N CYS A 32 0.90 10.95 -8.17
CA CYS A 32 0.39 12.17 -7.57
C CYS A 32 -0.81 11.87 -6.66
N LYS A 33 -1.04 12.77 -5.70
CA LYS A 33 -2.26 12.76 -4.91
C LYS A 33 -3.48 12.88 -5.83
N GLY A 34 -4.44 11.97 -5.66
CA GLY A 34 -5.69 11.93 -6.44
C GLY A 34 -5.68 10.98 -7.63
N ASP A 35 -4.54 10.38 -7.96
CA ASP A 35 -4.44 9.38 -9.03
C ASP A 35 -5.32 8.16 -8.74
N ARG A 36 -6.02 7.69 -9.79
CA ARG A 36 -6.93 6.54 -9.72
C ARG A 36 -6.18 5.25 -10.01
N PHE A 37 -6.30 4.28 -9.10
CA PHE A 37 -5.79 2.93 -9.29
C PHE A 37 -6.89 1.91 -9.18
N TRP A 38 -6.85 0.96 -10.11
CA TRP A 38 -7.52 -0.31 -9.96
C TRP A 38 -6.61 -1.26 -9.19
N GLY A 39 -7.18 -1.98 -8.24
CA GLY A 39 -6.43 -2.89 -7.38
C GLY A 39 -7.30 -3.96 -6.75
N LEU A 40 -6.67 -4.70 -5.84
CA LEU A 40 -7.31 -5.75 -5.07
C LEU A 40 -7.32 -5.35 -3.59
N LYS A 41 -8.44 -5.57 -2.93
CA LYS A 41 -8.65 -5.36 -1.50
C LYS A 41 -8.67 -6.72 -0.80
N GLU A 42 -7.75 -6.93 0.11
CA GLU A 42 -7.63 -8.12 0.95
C GLU A 42 -7.87 -7.77 2.42
N LYS A 43 -8.46 -8.71 3.17
CA LYS A 43 -8.57 -8.59 4.63
C LYS A 43 -7.28 -9.06 5.27
N ALA A 44 -6.52 -8.13 5.87
CA ALA A 44 -5.25 -8.45 6.53
C ALA A 44 -5.44 -8.93 7.99
N GLY A 45 -6.60 -8.63 8.58
CA GLY A 45 -6.97 -9.05 9.93
C GLY A 45 -7.80 -8.00 10.66
N LYS A 46 -7.92 -8.14 11.97
CA LYS A 46 -8.50 -7.14 12.87
C LYS A 46 -7.43 -6.71 13.86
N GLU A 47 -7.30 -5.41 14.09
CA GLU A 47 -6.48 -4.93 15.20
C GLU A 47 -7.28 -5.06 16.50
N SER A 48 -6.70 -5.74 17.48
CA SER A 48 -7.35 -6.02 18.77
C SER A 48 -7.69 -4.75 19.55
N CYS A 49 -7.00 -3.64 19.28
CA CYS A 49 -7.10 -2.42 20.07
C CYS A 49 -8.31 -1.55 19.73
N PHE A 50 -8.73 -1.53 18.46
CA PHE A 50 -9.83 -0.66 17.99
C PHE A 50 -11.05 -1.44 17.49
N GLY A 51 -10.97 -2.77 17.36
CA GLY A 51 -12.04 -3.60 16.82
C GLY A 51 -12.34 -3.37 15.32
N VAL A 52 -11.55 -2.51 14.66
CA VAL A 52 -11.69 -2.16 13.24
C VAL A 52 -10.96 -3.18 12.36
N GLU A 53 -11.58 -3.52 11.23
CA GLU A 53 -10.95 -4.38 10.22
C GLU A 53 -9.83 -3.63 9.48
N ILE A 54 -8.66 -4.27 9.37
CA ILE A 54 -7.56 -3.75 8.59
C ILE A 54 -7.59 -4.36 7.19
N TYR A 55 -7.54 -3.48 6.18
CA TYR A 55 -7.47 -3.87 4.79
C TYR A 55 -6.07 -3.65 4.24
N ARG A 56 -5.63 -4.62 3.44
CA ARG A 56 -4.46 -4.49 2.57
C ARG A 56 -4.96 -4.28 1.15
N PHE A 57 -4.37 -3.33 0.45
CA PHE A 57 -4.65 -3.06 -0.94
C PHE A 57 -3.41 -3.35 -1.77
N GLN A 58 -3.60 -4.15 -2.82
CA GLN A 58 -2.58 -4.43 -3.82
C GLN A 58 -2.89 -3.61 -5.07
N PHE A 59 -1.93 -2.78 -5.46
CA PHE A 59 -2.01 -1.99 -6.68
C PHE A 59 -0.87 -2.36 -7.62
N GLN A 60 -1.01 -1.99 -8.89
CA GLN A 60 0.00 -2.18 -9.91
C GLN A 60 0.52 -0.83 -10.37
N CYS A 61 1.85 -0.69 -10.45
CA CYS A 61 2.46 0.50 -11.05
C CYS A 61 2.17 0.54 -12.57
N PRO A 62 1.69 1.66 -13.14
CA PRO A 62 1.39 1.76 -14.56
C PRO A 62 2.62 1.66 -15.46
N SER A 63 3.81 1.97 -14.95
CA SER A 63 5.05 1.93 -15.73
C SER A 63 5.75 0.57 -15.68
N CYS A 64 6.15 0.10 -14.50
CA CYS A 64 6.92 -1.14 -14.38
C CYS A 64 6.06 -2.38 -14.12
N ARG A 65 4.73 -2.23 -13.97
CA ARG A 65 3.81 -3.33 -13.66
C ARG A 65 4.11 -4.07 -12.35
N THR A 66 5.06 -3.59 -11.56
CA THR A 66 5.36 -4.09 -10.22
C THR A 66 4.19 -3.81 -9.28
N HIS A 67 3.91 -4.77 -8.41
CA HIS A 67 2.91 -4.62 -7.37
C HIS A 67 3.47 -3.86 -6.16
N PHE A 68 2.66 -2.97 -5.62
CA PHE A 68 2.92 -2.34 -4.33
C PHE A 68 1.71 -2.54 -3.41
N PHE A 69 2.00 -2.60 -2.12
CA PHE A 69 1.01 -2.95 -1.10
C PHE A 69 0.88 -1.81 -0.11
N ILE A 70 -0.37 -1.39 0.15
CA ILE A 70 -0.69 -0.42 1.19
C ILE A 70 -1.65 -1.05 2.20
N LYS A 71 -1.54 -0.63 3.46
CA LYS A 71 -2.34 -1.12 4.58
C LYS A 71 -3.02 0.06 5.25
N SER A 72 -4.28 -0.10 5.64
CA SER A 72 -4.98 0.91 6.46
C SER A 72 -4.54 0.82 7.92
N ASP A 73 -4.22 1.95 8.54
CA ASP A 73 -3.89 2.06 9.96
C ASP A 73 -5.01 2.81 10.71
N PRO A 74 -5.80 2.15 11.57
CA PRO A 74 -6.91 2.79 12.26
C PRO A 74 -6.45 3.72 13.40
N GLY A 75 -5.23 3.54 13.92
CA GLY A 75 -4.70 4.39 15.00
C GLY A 75 -4.31 5.79 14.52
N ARG A 76 -3.80 5.91 13.30
CA ARG A 76 -3.37 7.18 12.68
C ARG A 76 -4.39 7.76 11.70
N TYR A 77 -5.46 7.03 11.39
CA TYR A 77 -6.40 7.36 10.31
C TYR A 77 -5.72 7.53 8.94
N ASP A 78 -4.59 6.85 8.75
CA ASP A 78 -3.72 6.97 7.58
C ASP A 78 -3.48 5.60 6.91
N TYR A 79 -2.77 5.61 5.79
CA TYR A 79 -2.29 4.39 5.14
C TYR A 79 -0.78 4.25 5.27
N ILE A 80 -0.33 3.02 5.45
CA ILE A 80 1.09 2.66 5.55
C ILE A 80 1.46 1.83 4.32
N VAL A 81 2.59 2.17 3.70
CA VAL A 81 3.12 1.39 2.58
C VAL A 81 3.93 0.21 3.14
N GLU A 82 3.56 -1.02 2.79
CA GLU A 82 4.29 -2.23 3.23
C GLU A 82 5.48 -2.53 2.30
N SER A 83 5.27 -2.43 0.97
CA SER A 83 6.31 -2.75 -0.02
C SER A 83 6.03 -2.16 -1.40
N GLY A 84 7.08 -2.02 -2.21
CA GLY A 84 7.03 -1.61 -3.62
C GLY A 84 6.93 -0.10 -3.89
N ALA A 85 6.75 0.71 -2.84
CA ALA A 85 6.74 2.16 -2.94
C ALA A 85 7.26 2.84 -1.66
N THR A 86 7.63 4.11 -1.77
CA THR A 86 8.03 4.98 -0.65
C THR A 86 7.22 6.28 -0.69
N LEU A 87 6.86 6.80 0.49
CA LEU A 87 6.19 8.10 0.60
C LEU A 87 7.17 9.28 0.44
N VAL A 88 8.46 9.05 0.70
CA VAL A 88 9.51 10.08 0.61
C VAL A 88 10.08 10.14 -0.81
N PRO A 89 10.25 11.33 -1.40
CA PRO A 89 10.97 11.49 -2.65
C PRO A 89 12.45 11.09 -2.48
N ARG A 90 13.01 10.31 -3.41
CA ARG A 90 14.44 9.90 -3.41
C ARG A 90 15.44 11.07 -3.43
N LYS A 91 14.98 12.31 -3.59
CA LYS A 91 15.82 13.52 -3.64
C LYS A 91 16.12 14.18 -2.27
N PHE A 92 15.91 13.48 -1.15
CA PHE A 92 16.51 13.88 0.14
C PHE A 92 17.78 13.05 0.41
N LYS A 93 18.79 13.14 -0.47
CA LYS A 93 20.16 12.98 -0.01
C LYS A 93 20.53 14.30 0.66
N ILE A 94 20.37 14.35 1.99
CA ILE A 94 21.06 15.34 2.82
C ILE A 94 22.54 15.04 2.63
N ASN A 95 23.21 15.84 1.81
CA ASN A 95 24.67 15.93 1.85
C ASN A 95 25.01 16.45 3.26
N ARG A 96 25.50 15.57 4.12
CA ARG A 96 26.30 15.92 5.28
C ARG A 96 27.63 15.22 5.15
#